data_AF-A0AAW4AHV0-F1
#
_entry.id   AF-A0AAW4AHV0-F1
#
_cell.length_a   1.000
_cell.length_b   1.000
_cell.length_c   1.000
_cell.angle_alpha   90.00
_cell.angle_beta   90.00
_cell.angle_gamma   90.00
#
_symmetry.space_group_name_H-M   'P 1'
#
loop_
_entity.id
_entity.type
_entity.pdbx_description
1 polymer ?
#
loop_
_entity_poly.entity_id
_entity_poly.type
_entity_poly.pdbx_seq_one_letter_code
_entity_poly.pdbx_strand_id
1 'polypeptide(L)'
;MKKHSKRWKEFGQIIEIVDIRIDKQQRMLVKLRKRNQELQDQIEEFWRRIEVLQQELKSLVVVKENNALSRLFMRRESVKTNIESVFFDASITRQKAEDLASEIELVEAEKRRLEKRKDALHEIREELRYEKAC
;
A
#
# COMPACT_ATOMS: atom_id res chain seq x y z
N MET A 1 12.15 -47.71 20.52
CA MET A 1 12.00 -46.29 20.90
C MET A 1 12.39 -45.29 19.77
N LYS A 2 11.88 -45.43 18.52
CA LYS A 2 12.20 -44.48 17.40
C LYS A 2 11.04 -43.59 16.94
N LYS A 3 9.78 -43.91 17.29
CA LYS A 3 8.58 -43.20 16.81
C LYS A 3 8.48 -41.75 17.32
N HIS A 4 8.94 -41.47 18.54
CA HIS A 4 8.79 -40.14 19.16
C HIS A 4 9.80 -39.10 18.64
N SER A 5 11.01 -39.52 18.22
CA SER A 5 11.97 -38.64 17.57
C SER A 5 11.47 -38.18 16.19
N LYS A 6 10.75 -39.06 15.47
CA LYS A 6 10.18 -38.74 14.17
C LYS A 6 9.05 -37.71 14.28
N ARG A 7 8.08 -37.93 15.18
CA ARG A 7 6.98 -36.96 15.45
C ARG A 7 7.49 -35.59 15.89
N TRP A 8 8.53 -35.55 16.72
CA TRP A 8 9.14 -34.30 17.17
C TRP A 8 9.81 -33.52 16.03
N LYS A 9 10.53 -34.22 15.14
CA LYS A 9 11.11 -33.63 13.92
C LYS A 9 10.03 -33.14 12.94
N GLU A 10 8.98 -33.93 12.73
CA GLU A 10 7.83 -33.57 11.89
C GLU A 10 7.13 -32.30 12.42
N PHE A 11 6.98 -32.15 13.75
CA PHE A 11 6.44 -30.93 14.36
C PHE A 11 7.34 -29.70 14.16
N GLY A 12 8.66 -29.87 14.31
CA GLY A 12 9.64 -28.81 14.02
C GLY A 12 9.53 -28.31 12.57
N GLN A 13 9.37 -29.23 11.61
CA GLN A 13 9.18 -28.89 10.20
C GLN A 13 7.90 -28.08 9.96
N ILE A 14 6.81 -28.36 10.69
CA ILE A 14 5.56 -27.58 10.58
C ILE A 14 5.78 -26.14 11.04
N ILE A 15 6.51 -25.93 12.14
CA ILE A 15 6.85 -24.59 12.64
C ILE A 15 7.71 -23.84 11.61
N GLU A 16 8.75 -24.48 11.06
CA GLU A 16 9.61 -23.90 10.02
C GLU A 16 8.81 -23.49 8.77
N ILE A 17 7.84 -24.32 8.36
CA ILE A 17 6.96 -23.99 7.23
C ILE A 17 6.13 -22.73 7.53
N VAL A 18 5.62 -22.60 8.76
CA VAL A 18 4.86 -21.40 9.17
C VAL A 18 5.77 -20.17 9.19
N ASP A 19 6.99 -20.28 9.70
CA ASP A 19 7.98 -19.20 9.68
C ASP A 19 8.29 -18.72 8.26
N ILE A 20 8.56 -19.66 7.33
CA ILE A 20 8.78 -19.33 5.92
C ILE A 20 7.57 -18.58 5.33
N ARG A 21 6.35 -18.94 5.72
CA ARG A 21 5.13 -18.25 5.25
C ARG A 21 5.01 -16.86 5.85
N ILE A 22 5.31 -16.66 7.13
CA ILE A 22 5.33 -15.34 7.78
C ILE A 22 6.35 -14.44 7.07
N ASP A 23 7.56 -14.93 6.80
CA ASP A 23 8.60 -14.17 6.09
C ASP A 23 8.18 -13.80 4.65
N LYS A 24 7.45 -14.69 3.97
CA LYS A 24 6.87 -14.39 2.66
C LYS A 24 5.86 -13.25 2.76
N GLN A 25 4.94 -13.30 3.73
CA GLN A 25 3.98 -12.20 3.94
C GLN A 25 4.68 -10.90 4.31
N GLN A 26 5.70 -10.94 5.16
CA GLN A 26 6.48 -9.75 5.54
C GLN A 26 7.17 -9.11 4.32
N ARG A 27 7.80 -9.91 3.45
CA ARG A 27 8.42 -9.41 2.21
C ARG A 27 7.38 -8.81 1.26
N MET A 28 6.18 -9.37 1.20
CA MET A 28 5.09 -8.85 0.39
C MET A 28 4.60 -7.50 0.93
N LEU A 29 4.40 -7.39 2.26
CA LEU A 29 4.03 -6.14 2.91
C LEU A 29 5.04 -5.02 2.66
N VAL A 30 6.34 -5.32 2.70
CA VAL A 30 7.38 -4.31 2.40
C VAL A 30 7.21 -3.77 0.98
N LYS A 31 6.95 -4.64 0.00
CA LYS A 31 6.74 -4.21 -1.40
C LYS A 31 5.46 -3.40 -1.56
N LEU A 32 4.36 -3.88 -0.98
CA LEU A 32 3.06 -3.20 -1.05
C LEU A 32 3.13 -1.83 -0.39
N ARG A 33 3.68 -1.72 0.82
CA ARG A 33 3.83 -0.43 1.52
C ARG A 33 4.69 0.56 0.74
N LYS A 34 5.80 0.09 0.14
CA LYS A 34 6.61 0.93 -0.73
C LYS A 34 5.79 1.44 -1.92
N ARG A 35 5.02 0.57 -2.56
CA ARG A 35 4.17 0.96 -3.69
C ARG A 35 3.06 1.93 -3.27
N ASN A 36 2.49 1.76 -2.08
CA ASN A 36 1.51 2.70 -1.54
C ASN A 36 2.12 4.08 -1.36
N GLN A 37 3.34 4.14 -0.78
CA GLN A 37 4.04 5.41 -0.60
C GLN A 37 4.31 6.09 -1.94
N GLU A 38 4.77 5.36 -2.96
CA GLU A 38 4.97 5.91 -4.31
C GLU A 38 3.67 6.52 -4.89
N LEU A 39 2.50 5.90 -4.63
CA LEU A 39 1.21 6.44 -5.06
C LEU A 39 0.83 7.71 -4.27
N GLN A 40 1.10 7.74 -2.97
CA GLN A 40 0.87 8.94 -2.15
C GLN A 40 1.74 10.11 -2.61
N ASP A 41 3.02 9.85 -2.89
CA ASP A 41 3.96 10.86 -3.40
C ASP A 41 3.48 11.43 -4.75
N GLN A 42 2.95 10.59 -5.64
CA GLN A 42 2.35 11.02 -6.91
C GLN A 42 1.10 11.87 -6.72
N ILE A 43 0.23 11.50 -5.77
CA ILE A 43 -0.96 12.29 -5.44
C ILE A 43 -0.56 13.68 -4.94
N GLU A 44 0.46 13.78 -4.07
CA GLU A 44 0.98 15.06 -3.62
C GLU A 44 1.57 15.91 -4.76
N GLU A 45 2.23 15.28 -5.72
CA GLU A 45 2.76 15.96 -6.91
C GLU A 45 1.61 16.54 -7.76
N PHE A 46 0.53 15.79 -7.97
CA PHE A 46 -0.65 16.29 -8.67
C PHE A 46 -1.28 17.48 -7.94
N TRP A 47 -1.40 17.42 -6.61
CA TRP A 47 -1.93 18.55 -5.83
C TRP A 47 -1.07 19.80 -5.93
N ARG A 48 0.26 19.65 -5.83
CA ARG A 48 1.21 20.76 -6.07
C ARG A 48 1.06 21.34 -7.47
N ARG A 49 0.86 20.49 -8.49
CA ARG A 49 0.62 20.94 -9.86
C ARG A 49 -0.68 21.71 -10.00
N ILE A 50 -1.76 21.26 -9.35
CA ILE A 50 -3.05 21.96 -9.31
C ILE A 50 -2.89 23.33 -8.65
N GLU A 51 -2.15 23.42 -7.54
CA GLU A 51 -1.89 24.71 -6.88
C GLU A 51 -1.20 25.70 -7.81
N VAL A 52 -0.17 25.26 -8.54
CA VAL A 52 0.52 26.10 -9.55
C VAL A 52 -0.46 26.57 -10.64
N LEU A 53 -1.28 25.68 -11.18
CA LEU A 53 -2.27 26.03 -12.21
C LEU A 53 -3.35 26.97 -11.66
N GLN A 54 -3.74 26.82 -10.39
CA GLN A 54 -4.67 27.75 -9.75
C GLN A 54 -4.06 29.15 -9.55
N GLN A 55 -2.76 29.23 -9.22
CA GLN A 55 -2.04 30.51 -9.17
C GLN A 55 -1.93 31.14 -10.56
N GLU A 56 -1.63 30.34 -11.58
CA GLU A 56 -1.62 30.79 -12.98
C GLU A 56 -2.99 31.38 -13.35
N LEU A 57 -4.07 30.65 -13.08
CA LEU A 57 -5.43 31.10 -13.36
C LEU A 57 -5.79 32.43 -12.67
N LYS A 58 -5.33 32.63 -11.43
CA LYS A 58 -5.51 33.88 -10.69
C LYS A 58 -4.70 35.04 -11.26
N SER A 59 -3.51 34.74 -11.78
CA SER A 59 -2.59 35.74 -12.35
C SER A 59 -2.95 36.17 -13.77
N LEU A 60 -3.85 35.45 -14.46
CA LEU A 60 -4.27 35.78 -15.82
C LEU A 60 -5.03 37.12 -15.88
N VAL A 61 -4.41 38.09 -16.55
CA VAL A 61 -4.94 39.43 -16.79
C VAL A 61 -5.17 39.69 -18.28
N VAL A 62 -5.98 40.69 -18.59
CA VAL A 62 -6.18 41.16 -19.97
C VAL A 62 -4.86 41.74 -20.49
N VAL A 63 -4.32 41.15 -21.56
CA VAL A 63 -3.14 41.65 -22.26
C VAL A 63 -3.58 42.53 -23.42
N LYS A 64 -2.85 43.60 -23.73
CA LYS A 64 -3.13 44.43 -24.91
C LYS A 64 -2.81 43.65 -26.19
N GLU A 65 -3.83 43.03 -26.77
CA GLU A 65 -3.75 42.28 -28.02
C GLU A 65 -5.09 42.37 -28.79
N ASN A 66 -5.08 42.06 -30.08
CA ASN A 66 -6.32 41.94 -30.85
C ASN A 66 -7.18 40.83 -30.25
N ASN A 67 -8.48 41.12 -30.04
CA ASN A 67 -9.42 40.23 -29.35
C ASN A 67 -8.96 39.81 -27.95
N ALA A 68 -8.34 40.73 -27.20
CA ALA A 68 -7.80 40.51 -25.86
C ALA A 68 -8.75 39.79 -24.90
N LEU A 69 -10.04 40.14 -24.90
CA LEU A 69 -11.04 39.50 -24.04
C LEU A 69 -11.27 38.04 -24.43
N SER A 70 -11.54 37.77 -25.71
CA SER A 70 -11.75 36.40 -26.21
C SER A 70 -10.53 35.51 -25.94
N ARG A 71 -9.32 36.04 -26.15
CA ARG A 71 -8.07 35.32 -25.87
C ARG A 71 -7.85 35.07 -24.39
N LEU A 72 -8.21 36.02 -23.51
CA LEU A 72 -8.18 35.80 -22.07
C LEU A 72 -9.12 34.67 -21.65
N PHE A 73 -10.36 34.64 -22.18
CA PHE A 73 -11.30 33.56 -21.89
C PHE A 73 -10.77 32.21 -22.35
N MET A 74 -10.20 32.12 -23.56
CA MET A 74 -9.58 30.89 -24.06
C MET A 74 -8.42 30.42 -23.17
N ARG A 75 -7.53 31.33 -22.74
CA ARG A 75 -6.44 30.99 -21.82
C ARG A 75 -6.96 30.49 -20.47
N ARG A 76 -7.95 31.17 -19.89
CA ARG A 76 -8.55 30.76 -18.61
C ARG A 76 -9.21 29.38 -18.72
N GLU A 77 -9.92 29.13 -19.82
CA GLU A 77 -10.58 27.86 -20.03
C GLU A 77 -9.56 26.72 -20.22
N SER A 78 -8.50 26.95 -20.98
CA SER A 78 -7.41 25.99 -21.12
C SER A 78 -6.77 25.62 -19.77
N VAL A 79 -6.51 26.61 -18.91
CA VAL A 79 -5.95 26.33 -17.57
C VAL A 79 -6.94 25.56 -16.70
N LYS A 80 -8.25 25.85 -16.76
CA LYS A 80 -9.27 25.07 -16.04
C LYS A 80 -9.34 23.63 -16.52
N THR A 81 -9.37 23.38 -17.82
CA THR A 81 -9.36 22.03 -18.38
C THR A 81 -8.10 21.27 -17.95
N ASN A 82 -6.96 21.94 -17.89
CA ASN A 82 -5.73 21.33 -17.37
C ASN A 82 -5.86 20.96 -15.89
N ILE A 83 -6.46 21.82 -15.06
CA ILE A 83 -6.73 21.52 -13.65
C ILE A 83 -7.65 20.30 -13.53
N GLU A 84 -8.73 20.25 -14.31
CA GLU A 84 -9.67 19.12 -14.31
C GLU A 84 -9.00 17.81 -14.71
N SER A 85 -8.14 17.85 -15.74
CA SER A 85 -7.36 16.68 -16.16
C SER A 85 -6.44 16.18 -15.05
N VAL A 86 -5.67 17.07 -14.42
CA VAL A 86 -4.76 16.68 -13.33
C VAL A 86 -5.53 16.17 -12.11
N PHE A 87 -6.68 16.77 -11.81
CA PHE A 87 -7.57 16.30 -10.74
C PHE A 87 -8.12 14.89 -11.02
N PHE A 88 -8.46 14.60 -12.28
CA PHE A 88 -8.90 13.27 -12.69
C PHE A 88 -7.78 12.23 -12.50
N ASP A 89 -6.55 12.55 -12.92
CA ASP A 89 -5.40 11.67 -12.72
C ASP A 89 -5.10 11.43 -11.24
N ALA A 90 -5.21 12.47 -10.40
CA ALA A 90 -5.08 12.36 -8.96
C ALA A 90 -6.16 11.44 -8.35
N SER A 91 -7.40 11.55 -8.84
CA SER A 91 -8.54 10.74 -8.38
C SER A 91 -8.35 9.26 -8.72
N ILE A 92 -7.89 8.95 -9.94
CA ILE A 92 -7.55 7.57 -10.33
C ILE A 92 -6.42 7.02 -9.45
N THR A 93 -5.39 7.82 -9.21
CA THR A 93 -4.23 7.40 -8.41
C THR A 93 -4.61 7.18 -6.96
N ARG A 94 -5.51 8.00 -6.43
CA ARG A 94 -6.11 7.82 -5.10
C ARG A 94 -6.88 6.50 -5.00
N GLN A 95 -7.73 6.17 -5.98
CA GLN A 95 -8.44 4.89 -5.96
C GLN A 95 -7.47 3.71 -5.92
N LYS A 96 -6.40 3.75 -6.73
CA LYS A 96 -5.35 2.72 -6.71
C LYS A 96 -4.66 2.61 -5.36
N ALA A 97 -4.44 3.73 -4.67
CA ALA A 97 -3.85 3.74 -3.33
C ALA A 97 -4.81 3.13 -2.29
N GLU A 98 -6.11 3.40 -2.39
CA GLU A 98 -7.15 2.82 -1.53
C GLU A 98 -7.30 1.30 -1.73
N ASP A 99 -7.28 0.85 -2.99
CA ASP A 99 -7.27 -0.59 -3.33
C ASP A 99 -6.04 -1.29 -2.74
N LEU A 100 -4.87 -0.66 -2.86
CA LEU A 100 -3.62 -1.22 -2.37
C LEU A 100 -3.53 -1.19 -0.83
N ALA A 101 -4.13 -0.18 -0.18
CA ALA A 101 -4.27 -0.13 1.27
C ALA A 101 -5.14 -1.30 1.77
N SER A 102 -6.23 -1.59 1.07
CA SER A 102 -7.10 -2.74 1.37
C SER A 102 -6.34 -4.07 1.22
N GLU A 103 -5.51 -4.20 0.17
CA GLU A 103 -4.64 -5.37 0.00
C GLU A 103 -3.63 -5.51 1.15
N ILE A 104 -3.00 -4.40 1.57
CA ILE A 104 -2.09 -4.39 2.72
C ILE A 104 -2.80 -4.91 3.98
N GLU A 105 -4.02 -4.44 4.26
CA GLU A 105 -4.79 -4.89 5.43
C GLU A 105 -5.07 -6.40 5.41
N LEU A 106 -5.45 -6.95 4.25
CA LEU A 106 -5.67 -8.39 4.08
C LEU A 106 -4.40 -9.20 4.34
N VAL A 107 -3.26 -8.74 3.81
CA VAL A 107 -1.97 -9.40 3.99
C VAL A 107 -1.50 -9.31 5.44
N GLU A 108 -1.73 -8.18 6.11
CA GLU A 108 -1.46 -8.02 7.53
C GLU A 108 -2.31 -8.96 8.39
N ALA A 109 -3.60 -9.09 8.07
CA ALA A 109 -4.50 -9.99 8.78
C ALA A 109 -4.03 -11.45 8.66
N GLU A 110 -3.64 -11.89 7.45
CA GLU A 110 -3.11 -13.23 7.23
C GLU A 110 -1.77 -13.44 7.95
N LYS A 111 -0.88 -12.43 7.96
CA LYS A 111 0.36 -12.49 8.73
C LYS A 111 0.08 -12.69 10.22
N ARG A 112 -0.81 -11.88 10.81
CA ARG A 112 -1.21 -11.99 12.22
C ARG A 112 -1.82 -13.36 12.52
N ARG A 113 -2.59 -13.93 11.59
CA ARG A 113 -3.15 -15.28 11.73
C ARG A 113 -2.06 -16.35 11.76
N LEU A 114 -1.05 -16.23 10.90
CA LEU A 114 0.09 -17.15 10.87
C LEU A 114 0.95 -17.03 12.13
N GLU A 115 1.18 -15.82 12.63
CA GLU A 115 1.87 -15.57 13.91
C GLU A 115 1.14 -16.26 15.08
N LYS A 116 -0.17 -16.04 15.22
CA LYS A 116 -0.98 -16.74 16.24
C LYS A 116 -0.90 -18.26 16.12
N ARG A 117 -0.91 -18.79 14.88
CA ARG A 117 -0.77 -20.23 14.64
C ARG A 117 0.62 -20.73 15.04
N LYS A 118 1.68 -19.95 14.79
CA LYS A 118 3.04 -20.28 15.20
C LYS A 118 3.14 -20.37 16.72
N ASP A 119 2.54 -19.43 17.43
CA ASP A 119 2.55 -19.37 18.90
C ASP A 119 1.84 -20.60 19.48
N ALA A 120 0.64 -20.93 19.00
CA ALA A 120 -0.08 -22.14 19.39
C ALA A 120 0.72 -23.43 19.10
N LEU A 121 1.45 -23.49 17.98
CA LEU A 121 2.32 -24.62 17.66
C LEU A 121 3.54 -24.71 18.60
N HIS A 122 4.04 -23.59 19.11
CA HIS A 122 5.11 -23.58 20.11
C HIS A 122 4.58 -24.07 21.46
N GLU A 123 3.40 -23.65 21.88
CA GLU A 123 2.75 -24.13 23.10
C GLU A 123 2.56 -25.65 23.08
N ILE A 124 1.95 -26.19 22.02
CA ILE A 124 1.77 -27.64 21.83
C ILE A 124 3.12 -28.38 21.81
N ARG A 125 4.15 -27.77 21.22
CA ARG A 125 5.49 -28.37 21.20
C ARG A 125 6.09 -28.44 22.60
N GLU A 126 5.90 -27.42 23.44
CA GLU A 126 6.35 -27.46 24.83
C GLU A 126 5.53 -28.46 25.66
N GLU A 127 4.21 -28.55 25.48
CA GLU A 127 3.37 -29.57 26.14
C GLU A 127 3.86 -30.99 25.83
N LEU A 128 4.12 -31.31 24.55
CA LEU A 128 4.68 -32.59 24.11
C LEU A 128 6.11 -32.86 24.63
N ARG A 129 6.79 -31.83 25.13
CA ARG A 129 8.10 -31.92 25.79
C ARG A 129 7.94 -32.27 27.28
N TYR A 130 7.00 -31.64 27.96
CA TYR A 130 6.72 -31.83 29.38
C TYR A 130 5.97 -33.14 29.67
N GLU A 131 5.07 -33.59 28.80
CA GLU A 131 4.44 -34.92 28.89
C GLU A 131 5.45 -36.09 28.84
N LYS A 132 6.69 -35.85 28.42
CA LYS A 132 7.78 -36.85 28.41
C LYS A 132 8.61 -36.90 29.71
N ALA A 133 8.41 -35.97 30.63
CA ALA A 133 9.22 -35.85 31.85
C ALA A 133 8.63 -36.56 33.07
N CYS A 134 7.42 -37.14 32.96
CA CYS A 134 6.77 -37.99 33.97
C CYS A 134 6.75 -39.46 33.55
#